data_AF-A0A844BDG2-F1
#
_entry.id   AF-A0A844BDG2-F1
#
_cell.length_a   1.000
_cell.length_b   1.000
_cell.length_c   1.000
_cell.angle_alpha   90.00
_cell.angle_beta   90.00
_cell.angle_gamma   90.00
#
_symmetry.space_group_name_H-M   'P 1'
#
loop_
_entity.id
_entity.type
_entity.pdbx_description
1 polymer ?
#
loop_
_entity_poly.entity_id
_entity_poly.type
_entity_poly.pdbx_seq_one_letter_code
_entity_poly.pdbx_strand_id
1 'polypeptide(L)'
;MGYELTLADTLFAQLGATAQVAEDAWEVGRLVLAHECRSDVDALRRCLYLSLEYAHRQAKVKNLYAACTHVLARLYRRFGFSQVAAGVQLAGTDKSYTLIHGDADHVLRCLAGAQVSQ
;
A
#
# COMPACT_ATOMS: atom_id res chain seq x y z
N MET A 1 15.35 -7.33 0.20
CA MET A 1 14.91 -6.72 -1.07
C MET A 1 14.10 -7.75 -1.84
N GLY A 2 13.01 -7.33 -2.49
CA GLY A 2 12.11 -8.22 -3.23
C GLY A 2 12.80 -8.88 -4.43
N TYR A 3 12.11 -9.83 -5.06
CA TYR A 3 12.66 -10.67 -6.12
C TYR A 3 12.63 -9.99 -7.51
N GLU A 4 12.38 -8.67 -7.57
CA GLU A 4 12.17 -7.90 -8.81
C GLU A 4 11.02 -8.42 -9.68
N LEU A 5 10.08 -9.12 -9.05
CA LEU A 5 8.97 -9.78 -9.75
C LEU A 5 7.74 -8.87 -9.90
N THR A 6 7.75 -7.71 -9.24
CA THR A 6 6.60 -6.81 -9.19
C THR A 6 6.96 -5.40 -9.62
N LEU A 7 5.94 -4.67 -10.07
CA LEU A 7 6.07 -3.25 -10.40
C LEU A 7 6.58 -2.44 -9.20
N ALA A 8 6.15 -2.79 -7.97
CA ALA A 8 6.61 -2.11 -6.77
C ALA A 8 8.11 -2.33 -6.57
N ASP A 9 8.60 -3.57 -6.67
CA ASP A 9 10.03 -3.87 -6.58
C ASP A 9 10.85 -3.06 -7.60
N THR A 10 10.42 -3.04 -8.87
CA THR A 10 11.11 -2.27 -9.92
C THR A 10 11.17 -0.78 -9.59
N LEU A 11 10.08 -0.19 -9.10
CA LEU A 11 10.05 1.25 -8.80
C LEU A 11 10.81 1.60 -7.52
N PHE A 12 10.80 0.72 -6.51
CA PHE A 12 11.59 0.92 -5.29
C PHE A 12 13.09 0.77 -5.55
N ALA A 13 13.51 -0.14 -6.44
CA ALA A 13 14.90 -0.26 -6.85
C ALA A 13 15.44 1.02 -7.52
N GLN A 14 14.62 1.75 -8.28
CA GLN A 14 15.01 3.02 -8.92
C GLN A 14 15.34 4.12 -7.90
N LEU A 15 14.77 4.07 -6.70
CA LEU A 15 15.06 5.03 -5.63
C LEU A 15 16.43 4.79 -4.98
N GLY A 16 17.05 3.61 -5.19
CA GLY A 16 18.31 3.24 -4.56
C GLY A 16 18.27 3.41 -3.04
N ALA A 17 19.31 3.98 -2.45
CA ALA A 17 19.44 4.18 -1.01
C ALA A 17 18.37 5.11 -0.39
N THR A 18 17.58 5.83 -1.20
CA THR A 18 16.49 6.69 -0.71
C THR A 18 15.21 5.92 -0.43
N ALA A 19 15.06 4.71 -0.97
CA ALA A 19 14.00 3.79 -0.61
C ALA A 19 14.35 3.08 0.70
N GLN A 20 14.07 3.72 1.84
CA GLN A 20 14.05 3.03 3.13
C GLN A 20 12.79 2.16 3.22
N VAL A 21 12.76 1.07 2.46
CA VAL A 21 11.80 -0.01 2.70
C VAL A 21 12.36 -0.85 3.83
N ALA A 22 11.59 -0.97 4.91
CA ALA A 22 12.00 -1.76 6.05
C ALA A 22 12.24 -3.23 5.65
N GLU A 23 13.18 -3.88 6.35
CA GLU A 23 13.34 -5.33 6.28
C GLU A 23 12.04 -6.02 6.73
N ASP A 24 11.78 -7.23 6.21
CA ASP A 24 10.55 -8.00 6.44
C ASP A 24 9.24 -7.32 6.02
N ALA A 25 9.27 -6.45 5.00
CA ALA A 25 8.08 -5.80 4.47
C ALA A 25 7.32 -6.67 3.45
N TRP A 26 6.00 -6.64 3.50
CA TRP A 26 5.11 -7.30 2.55
C TRP A 26 4.61 -6.32 1.50
N GLU A 27 4.58 -6.75 0.24
CA GLU A 27 3.95 -5.94 -0.81
C GLU A 27 2.43 -6.04 -0.72
N VAL A 28 1.76 -4.89 -0.75
CA VAL A 28 0.32 -4.79 -0.97
C VAL A 28 0.09 -4.41 -2.43
N GLY A 29 -0.39 -5.35 -3.23
CA GLY A 29 -0.55 -5.17 -4.67
C GLY A 29 -1.80 -5.83 -5.23
N ARG A 30 -2.15 -5.47 -6.47
CA ARG A 30 -3.22 -6.10 -7.26
C ARG A 30 -4.60 -6.12 -6.56
N LEU A 31 -4.89 -5.11 -5.76
CA LEU A 31 -6.22 -4.92 -5.21
C LEU A 31 -7.17 -4.46 -6.32
N VAL A 32 -8.13 -5.31 -6.66
CA VAL A 32 -9.11 -5.04 -7.72
C VAL A 32 -10.50 -5.17 -7.13
N LEU A 33 -11.29 -4.12 -7.29
CA LEU A 33 -12.73 -4.14 -7.02
C LEU A 33 -13.50 -4.27 -8.33
N ALA A 34 -14.63 -4.99 -8.25
CA ALA A 34 -15.65 -5.00 -9.29
C ALA A 34 -16.06 -3.56 -9.63
N HIS A 35 -16.45 -3.31 -10.89
CA HIS A 35 -16.64 -1.96 -11.41
C HIS A 35 -17.64 -1.16 -10.57
N GLU A 36 -18.74 -1.80 -10.23
CA GLU A 36 -19.83 -1.34 -9.36
C GLU A 36 -19.38 -0.95 -7.95
N CYS A 37 -18.25 -1.46 -7.47
CA CYS A 37 -17.73 -1.19 -6.13
C CYS A 37 -16.54 -0.21 -6.12
N ARG A 38 -16.05 0.26 -7.28
CA ARG A 38 -14.82 1.07 -7.34
C ARG A 38 -14.94 2.45 -6.69
N SER A 39 -16.15 3.01 -6.64
CA SER A 39 -16.43 4.25 -5.93
C SER A 39 -16.66 4.05 -4.43
N ASP A 40 -16.84 2.81 -3.98
CA ASP A 40 -17.09 2.48 -2.59
C ASP A 40 -15.75 2.34 -1.83
N VAL A 41 -15.39 3.43 -1.16
CA VAL A 41 -14.20 3.50 -0.31
C VAL A 41 -14.29 2.55 0.89
N ASP A 42 -15.49 2.30 1.40
CA ASP A 42 -15.69 1.44 2.57
C ASP A 42 -15.57 -0.03 2.17
N ALA A 43 -16.03 -0.42 0.99
CA ALA A 43 -15.73 -1.74 0.41
C ALA A 43 -14.22 -1.96 0.27
N LEU A 44 -13.49 -0.97 -0.28
CA LEU A 44 -12.03 -1.04 -0.39
C LEU A 44 -11.36 -1.19 0.99
N ARG A 45 -11.76 -0.35 1.95
CA ARG A 45 -11.25 -0.41 3.34
C ARG A 45 -11.51 -1.78 3.94
N ARG A 46 -12.71 -2.31 3.78
CA ARG A 46 -13.12 -3.60 4.36
C ARG A 46 -12.34 -4.77 3.75
N CYS A 47 -12.14 -4.77 2.43
CA CYS A 47 -11.30 -5.76 1.76
C CYS A 47 -9.86 -5.73 2.29
N LEU A 48 -9.26 -4.54 2.37
CA LEU A 48 -7.91 -4.38 2.93
C LEU A 48 -7.83 -4.84 4.38
N TYR A 49 -8.81 -4.46 5.21
CA TYR A 49 -8.87 -4.88 6.61
C TYR A 49 -8.88 -6.39 6.73
N LEU A 50 -9.78 -7.08 6.01
CA LEU A 50 -9.92 -8.53 6.09
C LEU A 50 -8.65 -9.25 5.63
N SER A 51 -8.04 -8.79 4.54
CA SER A 51 -6.79 -9.37 4.04
C SER A 51 -5.64 -9.17 5.02
N LEU A 52 -5.49 -7.97 5.58
CA LEU A 52 -4.41 -7.68 6.51
C LEU A 52 -4.61 -8.37 7.87
N GLU A 53 -5.84 -8.39 8.38
CA GLU A 53 -6.19 -9.11 9.61
C GLU A 53 -5.85 -10.59 9.47
N TYR A 54 -6.25 -11.22 8.37
CA TYR A 54 -5.90 -12.60 8.08
C TYR A 54 -4.38 -12.80 8.03
N ALA A 55 -3.67 -11.99 7.24
CA ALA A 55 -2.21 -12.09 7.11
C ALA A 55 -1.51 -11.93 8.47
N HIS A 56 -1.94 -10.98 9.29
CA HIS A 56 -1.40 -10.70 10.61
C HIS A 56 -1.60 -11.87 11.59
N ARG A 57 -2.70 -12.63 11.46
CA ARG A 57 -2.93 -13.84 12.26
C ARG A 57 -2.06 -15.02 11.83
N GLN A 58 -1.69 -15.09 10.55
CA GLN A 58 -0.94 -16.22 9.98
C GLN A 58 0.57 -16.00 9.98
N ALA A 59 1.02 -14.74 9.94
CA ALA A 59 2.42 -14.38 9.84
C ALA A 59 2.73 -13.09 10.59
N LYS A 60 3.98 -12.95 11.02
CA LYS A 60 4.49 -11.71 11.62
C LYS A 60 4.74 -10.66 10.54
N VAL A 61 3.68 -10.04 10.04
CA VAL A 61 3.75 -8.91 9.12
C VAL A 61 4.05 -7.64 9.91
N LYS A 62 5.23 -7.05 9.74
CA LYS A 62 5.61 -5.81 10.43
C LYS A 62 5.38 -4.58 9.56
N ASN A 63 5.79 -4.65 8.31
CA ASN A 63 5.79 -3.52 7.40
C ASN A 63 5.07 -3.88 6.10
N LEU A 64 4.45 -2.88 5.50
CA LEU A 64 3.76 -2.96 4.22
C LEU A 64 4.38 -1.93 3.26
N TYR A 65 4.46 -2.28 1.99
CA TYR A 65 4.81 -1.32 0.93
C TYR A 65 3.96 -1.55 -0.31
N ALA A 66 3.80 -0.52 -1.14
CA ALA A 66 3.07 -0.63 -2.39
C ALA A 66 3.48 0.46 -3.39
N ALA A 67 3.25 0.19 -4.67
CA ALA A 67 3.19 1.19 -5.72
C ALA A 67 1.73 1.41 -6.13
N CYS A 68 1.30 2.67 -6.18
CA CYS A 68 -0.06 3.02 -6.57
C CYS A 68 -0.10 4.34 -7.35
N THR A 69 -1.25 4.66 -7.96
CA THR A 69 -1.43 5.98 -8.58
C THR A 69 -1.46 7.07 -7.51
N HIS A 70 -1.15 8.31 -7.89
CA HIS A 70 -1.15 9.43 -6.95
C HIS A 70 -2.51 9.64 -6.26
N VAL A 71 -3.62 9.39 -6.99
CA VAL A 71 -4.97 9.46 -6.43
C VAL A 71 -5.19 8.40 -5.35
N LEU A 72 -4.74 7.15 -5.60
CA LEU A 72 -4.84 6.07 -4.62
C LEU A 72 -3.95 6.32 -3.40
N ALA A 73 -2.76 6.89 -3.57
CA ALA A 73 -1.89 7.24 -2.44
C ALA A 73 -2.59 8.21 -1.48
N ARG A 74 -3.33 9.20 -2.00
CA ARG A 74 -4.14 10.11 -1.17
C ARG A 74 -5.19 9.37 -0.35
N LEU A 75 -5.83 8.35 -0.93
CA LEU A 75 -6.80 7.50 -0.25
C LEU A 75 -6.13 6.63 0.82
N TYR A 76 -5.03 5.96 0.48
CA TYR A 76 -4.31 5.06 1.38
C TYR A 76 -3.70 5.76 2.59
N ARG A 77 -3.44 7.07 2.53
CA ARG A 77 -3.11 7.85 3.74
C ARG A 77 -4.20 7.79 4.82
N ARG A 78 -5.48 7.69 4.42
CA ARG A 78 -6.60 7.52 5.35
C ARG A 78 -6.62 6.13 6.01
N PHE A 79 -5.85 5.19 5.46
CA PHE A 79 -5.72 3.83 5.97
C PHE A 79 -4.40 3.63 6.72
N GLY A 80 -3.66 4.69 7.04
CA GLY A 80 -2.42 4.62 7.83
C GLY A 80 -1.14 4.45 7.00
N PHE A 81 -1.21 4.48 5.66
CA PHE A 81 -0.02 4.50 4.83
C PHE A 81 0.61 5.89 4.76
N SER A 82 1.92 5.95 4.60
CA SER A 82 2.70 7.16 4.36
C SER A 82 3.40 7.10 3.01
N GLN A 83 3.58 8.27 2.39
CA GLN A 83 4.29 8.37 1.11
C GLN A 83 5.80 8.26 1.33
N VAL A 84 6.46 7.42 0.53
CA VAL A 84 7.93 7.34 0.42
C VAL A 84 8.41 8.27 -0.69
N ALA A 85 7.83 8.13 -1.88
CA ALA A 85 8.16 8.95 -3.04
C ALA A 85 6.92 9.16 -3.92
N ALA A 86 6.85 10.28 -4.62
CA ALA A 86 5.81 10.57 -5.61
C ALA A 86 6.43 10.92 -6.95
N GLY A 87 5.67 10.70 -8.03
CA GLY A 87 6.13 11.03 -9.38
C GLY A 87 7.21 10.08 -9.90
N VAL A 88 7.33 8.87 -9.33
CA VAL A 88 8.32 7.88 -9.78
C VAL A 88 7.88 7.36 -11.14
N GLN A 89 8.69 7.61 -12.16
CA GLN A 89 8.37 7.27 -13.55
C GLN A 89 8.59 5.80 -13.81
N LEU A 90 7.64 5.15 -14.47
CA LEU A 90 7.84 3.80 -14.99
C LEU A 90 8.55 3.90 -16.34
N ALA A 91 9.77 3.36 -16.40
CA ALA A 91 10.62 3.38 -17.60
C ALA A 91 9.87 2.89 -18.85
N GLY A 92 10.02 3.62 -19.95
CA GLY A 92 9.36 3.32 -21.22
C GLY A 92 7.87 3.69 -21.28
N THR A 93 7.35 4.44 -20.30
CA THR A 93 5.96 4.91 -20.30
C THR A 93 5.85 6.33 -19.76
N ASP A 94 4.73 7.01 -20.04
CA ASP A 94 4.39 8.31 -19.42
C ASP A 94 3.70 8.15 -18.04
N LYS A 95 3.72 6.93 -17.48
CA LYS A 95 3.04 6.64 -16.22
C LYS A 95 3.96 6.94 -15.04
N SER A 96 3.43 7.69 -14.09
CA SER A 96 4.07 7.93 -12.80
C SER A 96 3.28 7.30 -11.65
N TYR A 97 4.03 6.85 -10.66
CA TYR A 97 3.50 6.18 -9.48
C TYR A 97 3.93 6.91 -8.20
N THR A 98 3.18 6.63 -7.15
CA THR A 98 3.51 6.99 -5.77
C THR A 98 3.82 5.72 -5.01
N LEU A 99 4.98 5.71 -4.37
CA LEU A 99 5.45 4.64 -3.52
C LEU A 99 5.05 4.96 -2.09
N ILE A 100 4.44 3.99 -1.42
CA ILE A 100 3.93 4.14 -0.06
C ILE A 100 4.45 3.02 0.82
N HIS A 101 4.49 3.29 2.12
CA HIS A 101 4.82 2.33 3.18
C HIS A 101 3.83 2.44 4.34
N GLY A 102 3.79 1.44 5.20
CA GLY A 102 3.05 1.53 6.46
C GLY A 102 3.48 0.45 7.45
N ASP A 103 3.44 0.79 8.74
CA ASP A 103 3.50 -0.20 9.81
C ASP A 103 2.19 -1.01 9.80
N ALA A 104 2.30 -2.34 9.80
CA ALA A 104 1.15 -3.23 9.61
C ALA A 104 0.13 -3.08 10.74
N ASP A 105 0.58 -2.92 11.99
CA ASP A 105 -0.30 -2.76 13.15
C ASP A 105 -1.03 -1.41 13.09
N HIS A 106 -0.33 -0.35 12.74
CA HIS A 106 -0.91 0.98 12.55
C HIS A 106 -1.95 0.98 11.41
N VAL A 107 -1.59 0.42 10.25
CA VAL A 107 -2.50 0.30 9.11
C VAL A 107 -3.74 -0.51 9.50
N LEU A 108 -3.57 -1.65 10.18
CA LEU A 108 -4.69 -2.47 10.63
C LEU A 108 -5.62 -1.71 11.59
N ARG A 109 -5.08 -0.94 12.54
CA ARG A 109 -5.87 -0.08 13.43
C ARG A 109 -6.63 1.02 12.67
N CYS A 110 -6.00 1.67 11.71
CA CYS A 110 -6.66 2.68 10.88
C CYS A 110 -7.77 2.08 10.02
N LEU A 111 -7.54 0.89 9.47
CA LEU A 111 -8.52 0.14 8.68
C LEU A 111 -9.71 -0.37 9.51
N ALA A 112 -9.48 -0.73 10.78
CA ALA A 112 -10.52 -1.15 11.72
C ALA A 112 -11.54 -0.03 12.01
N GLY A 113 -11.18 1.22 11.73
CA GLY A 113 -11.97 2.38 12.09
C GLY A 113 -11.95 2.59 13.59
N ALA A 114 -10.94 3.31 14.10
CA ALA A 114 -11.15 4.03 15.35
C ALA A 114 -12.40 4.90 15.15
N GLN A 115 -13.51 4.50 15.76
CA GLN A 115 -14.74 5.27 15.78
C GLN A 115 -14.42 6.65 16.36
N VAL A 116 -14.30 7.66 15.50
CA VAL A 116 -14.51 9.03 15.95
C VAL A 116 -16.01 9.19 15.92
N SER A 117 -16.66 8.85 17.04
CA SER A 117 -18.01 9.29 17.33
C SER A 117 -18.06 10.80 17.17
N GLN A 118 -18.94 11.28 16.29
CA GLN A 118 -19.44 12.66 16.34
C GLN A 118 -20.68 12.68 17.21
#